data_AF-A0A520NYE0-F1
#
_entry.id   AF-A0A520NYE0-F1
#
_cell.length_a   1.000
_cell.length_b   1.000
_cell.length_c   1.000
_cell.angle_alpha   90.00
_cell.angle_beta   90.00
_cell.angle_gamma   90.00
#
_symmetry.space_group_name_H-M   'P 1'
#
loop_
_entity.id
_entity.type
_entity.pdbx_description
1 polymer ?
#
loop_
_entity_poly.entity_id
_entity_poly.type
_entity_poly.pdbx_seq_one_letter_code
_entity_poly.pdbx_strand_id
1 'polypeptide(L)'
;MDNLVTARSFFDACDYGKGWLECKKYCHDGATFETEAETLAGVDRMDIYCDWMVDALAMFDENVEIEVKAEAHDQSRDIVLIYAEIRGNVIIGPEPMFAKTDYVYAIHFEGGKIRHMTKVWELKLPS
;
A
#
# COMPACT_ATOMS: atom_id res chain seq x y z
N MET A 1 -18.70 -4.22 -10.24
CA MET A 1 -18.01 -4.85 -9.10
C MET A 1 -18.13 -3.91 -7.93
N ASP A 2 -18.21 -4.43 -6.72
CA ASP A 2 -18.10 -3.60 -5.52
C ASP A 2 -16.68 -3.03 -5.46
N ASN A 3 -16.56 -1.71 -5.31
CA ASN A 3 -15.27 -1.04 -5.25
C ASN A 3 -14.49 -1.45 -4.00
N LEU A 4 -15.18 -1.82 -2.91
CA LEU A 4 -14.55 -2.40 -1.73
C LEU A 4 -13.84 -3.72 -2.06
N VAL A 5 -14.51 -4.62 -2.79
CA VAL A 5 -13.93 -5.90 -3.22
C VAL A 5 -12.74 -5.70 -4.17
N THR A 6 -12.84 -4.70 -5.05
CA THR A 6 -11.76 -4.35 -5.98
C THR A 6 -10.55 -3.78 -5.25
N ALA A 7 -10.77 -2.88 -4.28
CA ALA A 7 -9.74 -2.32 -3.42
C ALA A 7 -9.05 -3.39 -2.58
N ARG A 8 -9.81 -4.33 -2.01
CA ARG A 8 -9.29 -5.49 -1.27
C ARG A 8 -8.39 -6.36 -2.14
N SER A 9 -8.84 -6.66 -3.36
CA SER A 9 -8.06 -7.45 -4.31
C SER A 9 -6.77 -6.75 -4.75
N PHE A 10 -6.82 -5.43 -4.94
CA PHE A 10 -5.64 -4.60 -5.18
C PHE A 10 -4.69 -4.61 -3.97
N PHE A 11 -5.22 -4.41 -2.76
CA PHE A 11 -4.44 -4.46 -1.51
C PHE A 11 -3.69 -5.79 -1.40
N ASP A 12 -4.38 -6.92 -1.57
CA ASP A 12 -3.76 -8.25 -1.47
C ASP A 12 -2.71 -8.52 -2.58
N ALA A 13 -2.73 -7.76 -3.67
CA ALA A 13 -1.69 -7.83 -4.70
C ALA A 13 -0.50 -6.90 -4.38
N CYS A 14 -0.77 -5.67 -3.97
CA CYS A 14 0.24 -4.66 -3.71
C CYS A 14 0.99 -4.93 -2.41
N ASP A 15 0.26 -5.19 -1.32
CA ASP A 15 0.79 -5.29 0.03
C ASP A 15 1.52 -6.61 0.29
N TYR A 16 1.29 -7.62 -0.55
CA TYR A 16 2.06 -8.87 -0.57
C TYR A 16 3.07 -8.92 -1.73
N GLY A 17 3.43 -7.76 -2.30
CA GLY A 17 4.59 -7.64 -3.19
C GLY A 17 4.47 -8.39 -4.53
N LYS A 18 3.27 -8.49 -5.11
CA LYS A 18 3.08 -9.11 -6.44
C LYS A 18 3.49 -8.22 -7.61
N GLY A 19 3.83 -6.95 -7.34
CA GLY A 19 4.30 -5.97 -8.32
C GLY A 19 3.21 -5.41 -9.23
N TRP A 20 3.60 -4.49 -10.12
CA TRP A 20 2.67 -3.74 -10.97
C TRP A 20 1.87 -4.63 -11.95
N LEU A 21 2.46 -5.72 -12.47
CA LEU A 21 1.80 -6.59 -13.44
C LEU A 21 0.50 -7.21 -12.91
N GLU A 22 0.46 -7.48 -11.60
CA GLU A 22 -0.74 -7.97 -10.92
C GLU A 22 -1.66 -6.81 -10.52
N CYS A 23 -1.09 -5.71 -10.01
CA CYS A 23 -1.86 -4.55 -9.54
C CYS A 23 -2.60 -3.79 -10.65
N LYS A 24 -2.04 -3.72 -11.87
CA LYS A 24 -2.61 -2.97 -13.00
C LYS A 24 -4.00 -3.45 -13.45
N LYS A 25 -4.37 -4.68 -13.10
CA LYS A 25 -5.69 -5.26 -13.38
C LYS A 25 -6.82 -4.44 -12.73
N TYR A 26 -6.51 -3.80 -11.61
CA TYR A 26 -7.44 -3.01 -10.80
C TYR A 26 -7.33 -1.50 -11.06
N CYS A 27 -6.28 -1.05 -11.76
CA CYS A 27 -5.97 0.36 -11.94
C CYS A 27 -6.34 0.88 -13.34
N HIS A 28 -6.50 2.19 -13.44
CA HIS A 28 -6.41 2.92 -14.70
C HIS A 28 -4.97 3.03 -15.17
N ASP A 29 -4.80 3.19 -16.49
CA ASP A 29 -3.52 3.57 -17.06
C ASP A 29 -3.15 4.96 -16.56
N GLY A 30 -1.95 5.11 -15.99
CA GLY A 30 -1.51 6.37 -15.39
C GLY A 30 -2.20 6.73 -14.08
N ALA A 31 -2.69 5.73 -13.33
CA ALA A 31 -3.11 5.92 -11.95
C ALA A 31 -1.98 6.54 -11.11
N THR A 32 -2.31 7.57 -10.35
CA THR A 32 -1.34 8.35 -9.56
C THR A 32 -1.26 7.86 -8.12
N PHE A 33 -0.14 8.15 -7.48
CA PHE A 33 0.13 7.82 -6.08
C PHE A 33 0.57 9.08 -5.33
N GLU A 34 0.24 9.17 -4.05
CA GLU A 34 0.67 10.26 -3.17
C GLU A 34 0.92 9.75 -1.75
N THR A 35 1.91 10.34 -1.07
CA THR A 35 2.16 10.13 0.34
C THR A 35 3.01 11.27 0.91
N GLU A 36 2.86 11.55 2.20
CA GLU A 36 3.70 12.49 2.94
C GLU A 36 4.98 11.82 3.50
N ALA A 37 5.14 10.51 3.30
CA ALA A 37 6.30 9.78 3.77
C ALA A 37 7.56 10.14 2.96
N GLU A 38 8.55 10.74 3.62
CA GLU A 38 9.82 11.14 3.00
C GLU A 38 10.57 9.98 2.34
N THR A 39 10.41 8.76 2.86
CA THR A 39 11.00 7.54 2.27
C THR A 39 10.50 7.22 0.87
N LEU A 40 9.37 7.78 0.48
CA LEU A 40 8.73 7.63 -0.83
C LEU A 40 8.75 8.97 -1.61
N ALA A 41 9.60 9.92 -1.22
CA ALA A 41 9.74 11.19 -1.92
C ALA A 41 10.04 10.96 -3.41
N GLY A 42 9.20 11.53 -4.27
CA GLY A 42 9.31 11.42 -5.73
C GLY A 42 8.58 10.22 -6.34
N VAL A 43 7.91 9.38 -5.54
CA VAL A 43 6.97 8.37 -6.06
C VAL A 43 5.60 9.04 -6.25
N ASP A 44 5.17 9.20 -7.50
CA ASP A 44 3.92 9.88 -7.86
C ASP A 44 2.96 9.02 -8.71
N ARG A 45 3.36 7.77 -8.98
CA ARG A 45 2.58 6.83 -9.80
C ARG A 45 2.43 5.46 -9.16
N MET A 46 1.30 4.84 -9.45
CA MET A 46 0.95 3.51 -8.93
C MET A 46 1.88 2.40 -9.43
N ASP A 47 2.37 2.48 -10.67
CA ASP A 47 3.32 1.51 -11.21
C ASP A 47 4.63 1.51 -10.41
N ILE A 48 5.20 2.69 -10.19
CA ILE A 48 6.41 2.88 -9.39
C ILE A 48 6.18 2.41 -7.94
N TYR A 49 5.06 2.78 -7.31
CA TYR A 49 4.75 2.37 -5.94
C TYR A 49 4.59 0.85 -5.80
N CYS A 50 3.85 0.20 -6.71
CA CYS A 50 3.64 -1.24 -6.66
C CYS A 50 4.92 -2.04 -6.84
N ASP A 51 5.84 -1.58 -7.70
CA ASP A 51 7.15 -2.21 -7.87
C ASP A 51 8.05 -1.95 -6.65
N TRP A 52 8.01 -0.74 -6.08
CA TRP A 52 8.71 -0.43 -4.81
C TRP A 52 8.26 -1.34 -3.66
N MET A 53 6.97 -1.68 -3.58
CA MET A 53 6.46 -2.61 -2.54
C MET A 53 7.08 -4.01 -2.61
N VAL A 54 7.52 -4.45 -3.80
CA VAL A 54 8.23 -5.73 -3.96
C VAL A 54 9.56 -5.68 -3.22
N ASP A 55 10.34 -4.62 -3.47
CA ASP A 55 11.63 -4.41 -2.82
C ASP A 55 11.47 -4.16 -1.32
N ALA A 56 10.43 -3.40 -0.93
CA ALA A 56 10.14 -3.09 0.46
C ALA A 56 9.87 -4.34 1.30
N LEU A 57 9.08 -5.29 0.78
CA LEU A 57 8.82 -6.56 1.47
C LEU A 57 10.02 -7.49 1.46
N ALA A 58 10.87 -7.45 0.43
CA ALA A 58 12.09 -8.24 0.39
C ALA A 58 13.10 -7.83 1.47
N MET A 59 12.96 -6.64 2.07
CA MET A 59 13.75 -6.21 3.22
C MET A 59 13.27 -6.81 4.55
N PHE A 60 12.07 -7.39 4.61
CA PHE A 60 11.61 -8.05 5.83
C PHE A 60 12.03 -9.51 5.87
N ASP A 61 12.12 -10.07 7.07
CA ASP A 61 12.27 -11.51 7.26
C ASP A 61 11.00 -12.29 6.90
N GLU A 62 11.09 -13.63 6.94
CA GLU A 62 9.98 -14.53 6.60
C GLU A 62 8.77 -14.43 7.55
N ASN A 63 8.90 -13.72 8.67
CA ASN A 63 7.86 -13.58 9.69
C ASN A 63 7.08 -12.26 9.58
N VAL A 64 7.24 -11.52 8.48
CA VAL A 64 6.45 -10.31 8.24
C VAL A 64 4.96 -10.63 8.17
N GLU A 65 4.19 -9.88 8.94
CA GLU A 65 2.74 -10.00 9.00
C GLU A 65 2.10 -8.67 8.65
N ILE A 66 1.04 -8.75 7.84
CA ILE A 66 0.17 -7.64 7.50
C ILE A 66 -1.23 -7.98 8.00
N GLU A 67 -1.79 -7.12 8.85
CA GLU A 67 -3.11 -7.26 9.43
C GLU A 67 -4.00 -6.10 8.99
N VAL A 68 -5.10 -6.41 8.29
CA VAL A 68 -6.11 -5.38 8.01
C VAL A 68 -7.07 -5.28 9.18
N LYS A 69 -7.09 -4.09 9.78
CA LYS A 69 -7.84 -3.78 11.00
C LYS A 69 -9.25 -3.26 10.69
N ALA A 70 -9.40 -2.51 9.61
CA ALA A 70 -10.69 -2.00 9.16
C ALA A 70 -10.67 -1.65 7.67
N GLU A 71 -11.83 -1.72 7.04
CA GLU A 71 -12.04 -1.23 5.68
C GLU A 71 -13.43 -0.60 5.55
N ALA A 72 -13.56 0.44 4.73
CA ALA A 72 -14.81 1.16 4.51
C ALA A 72 -14.86 1.80 3.12
N HIS A 73 -16.05 1.88 2.53
CA HIS A 73 -16.28 2.56 1.25
C HIS A 73 -17.15 3.80 1.47
N ASP A 74 -16.57 5.00 1.28
CA ASP A 74 -17.34 6.23 1.12
C ASP A 74 -17.92 6.28 -0.29
N GLN A 75 -19.14 5.78 -0.43
CA GLN A 75 -19.86 5.72 -1.70
C GLN A 75 -20.09 7.10 -2.33
N SER A 76 -20.18 8.16 -1.54
CA SER A 76 -20.47 9.51 -2.04
C SER A 76 -19.27 10.15 -2.74
N ARG A 77 -18.05 9.77 -2.33
CA ARG A 77 -16.78 10.24 -2.90
C ARG A 77 -16.08 9.18 -3.75
N ASP A 78 -16.62 7.97 -3.74
CA ASP A 78 -16.06 6.76 -4.33
C ASP A 78 -14.63 6.46 -3.87
N ILE A 79 -14.42 6.57 -2.55
CA ILE A 79 -13.13 6.34 -1.89
C ILE A 79 -13.24 5.12 -0.99
N VAL A 80 -12.34 4.15 -1.14
CA VAL A 80 -12.19 3.04 -0.21
C VAL A 80 -11.02 3.30 0.72
N LEU A 81 -11.27 3.19 2.02
CA LEU A 81 -10.25 3.25 3.06
C LEU A 81 -9.90 1.83 3.49
N ILE A 82 -8.62 1.48 3.51
CA ILE A 82 -8.11 0.24 4.09
C ILE A 82 -7.09 0.62 5.16
N TYR A 83 -7.38 0.30 6.41
CA TYR A 83 -6.50 0.50 7.56
C TYR A 83 -5.81 -0.82 7.90
N ALA A 84 -4.48 -0.81 7.87
CA ALA A 84 -3.66 -1.98 8.12
C ALA A 84 -2.47 -1.68 9.03
N GLU A 85 -1.93 -2.75 9.64
CA GLU A 85 -0.68 -2.76 10.39
C GLU A 85 0.28 -3.75 9.71
N ILE A 86 1.53 -3.33 9.52
CA ILE A 86 2.63 -4.24 9.17
C ILE A 86 3.55 -4.39 10.38
N ARG A 87 3.95 -5.62 10.69
CA ARG A 87 4.91 -5.94 11.75
C ARG A 87 5.87 -7.05 11.31
N GLY A 88 7.15 -6.92 11.67
CA GLY A 88 8.18 -7.90 11.32
C GLY A 88 9.58 -7.35 11.54
N ASN A 89 10.61 -8.17 11.29
CA ASN A 89 11.99 -7.69 11.38
C ASN A 89 12.47 -7.19 10.02
N VAL A 90 12.95 -5.95 10.00
CA VAL A 90 13.53 -5.31 8.81
C VAL A 90 15.05 -5.52 8.80
N ILE A 91 15.60 -5.98 7.67
CA ILE A 91 17.01 -6.33 7.45
C ILE A 91 17.70 -5.17 6.73
N ILE A 92 17.89 -4.05 7.43
CA ILE A 92 18.55 -2.83 6.91
C ILE A 92 19.97 -2.62 7.47
N GLY A 93 20.52 -3.61 8.17
CA GLY A 93 21.82 -3.52 8.85
C GLY A 93 22.37 -4.89 9.28
N PRO A 94 23.44 -4.93 10.09
CA PRO A 94 24.06 -6.18 10.53
C PRO A 94 23.14 -7.04 11.40
N GLU A 95 22.20 -6.41 12.11
CA GLU A 95 21.22 -7.06 12.96
C GLU A 95 19.80 -6.67 12.50
N PRO A 96 18.85 -7.63 12.39
CA PRO A 96 17.46 -7.32 12.09
C PRO A 96 16.84 -6.41 13.15
N MET A 97 16.03 -5.45 12.71
CA MET A 97 15.34 -4.52 13.59
C MET A 97 13.83 -4.74 13.52
N PHE A 98 13.19 -5.04 14.66
CA PHE A 98 11.74 -5.17 14.71
C PHE A 98 11.07 -3.83 14.40
N ALA A 99 10.18 -3.83 13.41
CA ALA A 99 9.35 -2.70 13.03
C ALA A 99 7.87 -3.07 13.15
N LYS A 100 7.07 -2.11 13.62
CA LYS A 100 5.61 -2.19 13.66
C LYS A 100 5.04 -0.83 13.35
N THR A 101 4.17 -0.73 12.35
CA THR A 101 3.59 0.55 11.93
C THR A 101 2.21 0.37 11.33
N ASP A 102 1.36 1.35 11.61
CA ASP A 102 0.00 1.49 11.11
C ASP A 102 -0.02 2.42 9.89
N TYR A 103 -0.86 2.11 8.91
CA TYR A 103 -1.06 2.93 7.71
C TYR A 103 -2.46 2.78 7.13
N VAL A 104 -2.86 3.76 6.32
CA VAL A 104 -4.12 3.75 5.61
C VAL A 104 -3.87 3.93 4.12
N TYR A 105 -4.53 3.12 3.30
CA TYR A 105 -4.74 3.43 1.88
C TYR A 105 -6.08 4.13 1.71
N ALA A 106 -6.05 5.32 1.12
CA ALA A 106 -7.23 6.00 0.61
C ALA A 106 -7.25 5.85 -0.92
N ILE A 107 -8.13 4.99 -1.40
CA ILE A 107 -8.15 4.52 -2.80
C ILE A 107 -9.34 5.16 -3.51
N HIS A 108 -9.06 6.02 -4.47
CA HIS A 108 -10.07 6.73 -5.26
C HIS A 108 -10.39 5.95 -6.53
N PHE A 109 -11.68 5.69 -6.74
CA PHE A 109 -12.19 5.01 -7.90
C PHE A 109 -12.74 5.98 -8.95
N GLU A 110 -12.63 5.57 -10.21
CA GLU A 110 -13.31 6.18 -11.34
C GLU A 110 -13.74 5.06 -12.28
N GLY A 111 -15.02 4.95 -12.61
CA GLY A 111 -15.51 3.91 -13.54
C GLY A 111 -15.21 2.47 -13.08
N GLY A 112 -15.14 2.22 -11.78
CA GLY A 112 -14.89 0.89 -11.20
C GLY A 112 -13.42 0.44 -11.21
N LYS A 113 -12.49 1.36 -11.48
CA LYS A 113 -11.03 1.13 -11.40
C LYS A 113 -10.36 2.20 -10.55
N ILE A 114 -9.19 1.87 -9.99
CA ILE A 114 -8.39 2.77 -9.18
C ILE A 114 -7.77 3.84 -10.07
N ARG A 115 -8.10 5.11 -9.80
CA ARG A 115 -7.53 6.27 -10.50
C ARG A 115 -6.40 6.92 -9.72
N HIS A 116 -6.48 6.88 -8.39
CA HIS A 116 -5.53 7.48 -7.49
C HIS A 116 -5.49 6.73 -6.15
N MET A 117 -4.34 6.71 -5.49
CA MET A 117 -4.21 6.25 -4.12
C MET A 117 -3.32 7.19 -3.31
N THR A 118 -3.80 7.57 -2.12
CA THR A 118 -2.98 8.21 -1.10
C THR A 118 -2.61 7.17 -0.04
N LYS A 119 -1.32 7.02 0.27
CA LYS A 119 -0.87 6.27 1.44
C LYS A 119 -0.64 7.24 2.60
N VAL A 120 -1.48 7.14 3.61
CA VAL A 120 -1.32 7.87 4.88
C VAL A 120 -0.49 7.00 5.79
N TRP A 121 0.79 7.35 5.92
CA TRP A 121 1.76 6.59 6.70
C TRP A 121 2.89 7.52 7.14
N GLU A 122 3.37 7.32 8.36
CA GLU A 122 4.55 8.01 8.89
C GLU A 122 5.53 6.96 9.40
N LEU A 123 6.70 6.85 8.77
CA LEU A 123 7.79 6.04 9.30
C LEU A 123 8.50 6.82 10.40
N LYS A 124 8.22 6.48 11.66
CA LYS A 124 9.00 6.97 12.79
C LYS A 124 10.23 6.10 12.98
N LEU A 125 11.38 6.59 12.56
CA LEU A 125 12.66 6.01 12.99
C LEU A 125 12.88 6.35 14.48
N PRO A 126 13.41 5.42 15.28
CA PRO A 126 13.75 5.72 16.67
C PRO A 126 14.76 6.87 16.72
N SER A 127 14.43 7.90 17.53
CA SER A 127 15.29 9.04 17.85
C SER A 127 16.45 8.66 18.75
#